data_AF-A0A9P0LB35-F1
#
_entry.id   AF-A0A9P0LB35-F1
#
_cell.length_a   1.000
_cell.length_b   1.000
_cell.length_c   1.000
_cell.angle_alpha   90.00
_cell.angle_beta   90.00
_cell.angle_gamma   90.00
#
_symmetry.space_group_name_H-M   'P 1'
#
loop_
_entity.id
_entity.type
_entity.pdbx_description
1 polymer ?
#
loop_
_entity_poly.entity_id
_entity_poly.type
_entity_poly.pdbx_seq_one_letter_code
_entity_poly.pdbx_strand_id
1 'polypeptide(L)'
;MLFHINLENVVRMLLELCYKTLYNIMSRRDHERTVNKRIIDKKQRVDTISISMRSQGATEEQLADIEDMITPPEREILENIDRMMKRLNMAELEIDDTIFLLEMYLVYQ
;
A
#
# COMPACT_ATOMS: atom_id res chain seq x y z
N MET A 1 32.20 -28.23 -21.86
CA MET A 1 31.57 -26.95 -21.52
C MET A 1 31.67 -26.77 -20.02
N LEU A 2 32.41 -25.76 -19.53
CA LEU A 2 32.39 -25.40 -18.10
C LEU A 2 31.34 -24.30 -17.91
N PHE A 3 30.34 -24.58 -17.06
CA PHE A 3 29.40 -23.55 -16.59
C PHE A 3 30.05 -22.78 -15.45
N HIS A 4 30.01 -21.46 -15.51
CA HIS A 4 30.42 -20.58 -14.42
C HIS A 4 29.36 -19.50 -14.22
N ILE A 5 29.20 -19.03 -12.98
CA ILE A 5 28.27 -17.95 -12.65
C ILE A 5 29.11 -16.68 -12.47
N ASN A 6 28.83 -15.66 -13.28
CA ASN A 6 29.31 -14.32 -12.99
C ASN A 6 28.31 -13.67 -12.01
N LEU A 7 28.69 -13.65 -10.73
CA LEU A 7 27.82 -13.17 -9.66
C LEU A 7 27.49 -11.68 -9.80
N GLU A 8 28.43 -10.85 -10.28
CA GLU A 8 28.19 -9.42 -10.52
C GLU A 8 27.06 -9.22 -11.55
N ASN A 9 27.11 -9.94 -12.67
CA ASN A 9 26.07 -9.88 -13.69
C ASN A 9 24.71 -10.33 -13.16
N VAL A 10 24.68 -11.37 -12.31
CA VAL A 10 23.44 -11.84 -11.67
C VAL A 10 22.88 -10.77 -10.73
N VAL A 11 23.72 -10.13 -9.92
CA VAL A 11 23.27 -9.08 -8.98
C VAL A 11 22.74 -7.86 -9.73
N ARG A 12 23.41 -7.41 -10.80
CA ARG A 12 22.91 -6.30 -11.65
C ARG A 12 21.55 -6.63 -12.28
N MET A 13 21.38 -7.86 -12.77
CA MET A 13 20.11 -8.33 -13.32
C MET A 13 19.00 -8.37 -12.26
N LEU A 14 19.32 -8.81 -11.03
CA LEU A 14 18.37 -8.82 -9.92
C LEU A 14 17.97 -7.41 -9.50
N LEU A 15 18.90 -6.45 -9.46
CA LEU A 15 18.59 -5.04 -9.20
C LEU A 15 17.60 -4.47 -10.22
N GLU A 16 17.82 -4.73 -11.51
CA GLU A 16 16.89 -4.31 -12.55
C GLU A 16 15.48 -4.90 -12.32
N LEU A 17 15.40 -6.16 -11.90
CA LEU A 17 14.13 -6.81 -11.57
C LEU A 17 13.47 -6.19 -10.34
N CYS A 18 14.24 -5.86 -9.30
CA CYS A 18 13.74 -5.18 -8.11
C CYS A 18 13.13 -3.81 -8.45
N TYR A 19 13.82 -2.99 -9.24
CA TYR A 19 13.28 -1.68 -9.65
C TYR A 19 12.00 -1.81 -10.50
N LYS A 20 11.94 -2.77 -11.43
CA LYS A 20 10.71 -3.05 -12.19
C LYS A 20 9.56 -3.50 -11.29
N THR A 21 9.85 -4.35 -10.32
CA THR A 21 8.85 -4.83 -9.35
C THR A 21 8.34 -3.68 -8.49
N LEU A 22 9.23 -2.80 -8.02
CA LEU A 22 8.88 -1.61 -7.25
C LEU A 22 7.95 -0.69 -8.05
N TYR A 23 8.31 -0.38 -9.30
CA TYR A 23 7.47 0.40 -10.20
C TYR A 23 6.08 -0.22 -10.40
N ASN A 24 6.01 -1.54 -10.57
CA ASN A 24 4.74 -2.26 -10.73
C ASN A 24 3.87 -2.18 -9.47
N ILE A 25 4.47 -2.30 -8.28
CA ILE A 25 3.76 -2.18 -7.00
C ILE A 25 3.19 -0.78 -6.84
N MET A 26 3.99 0.27 -7.09
CA MET A 26 3.56 1.66 -7.02
C MET A 26 2.41 1.92 -8.01
N SER A 27 2.56 1.48 -9.26
CA SER A 27 1.54 1.63 -10.30
C SER A 27 0.25 0.91 -9.92
N ARG A 28 0.34 -0.29 -9.35
CA ARG A 28 -0.83 -1.06 -8.88
C ARG A 28 -1.52 -0.35 -7.72
N ARG A 29 -0.77 0.20 -6.78
CA ARG A 29 -1.29 0.97 -5.64
C ARG A 29 -2.06 2.21 -6.12
N ASP A 30 -1.50 2.96 -7.06
CA ASP A 30 -2.16 4.15 -7.61
C ASP A 30 -3.41 3.81 -8.41
N HIS A 31 -3.39 2.69 -9.14
CA HIS A 31 -4.57 2.16 -9.80
C HIS A 31 -5.68 1.84 -8.81
N GLU A 32 -5.38 1.10 -7.73
CA GLU A 32 -6.36 0.77 -6.68
C GLU A 32 -6.93 2.03 -6.01
N ARG A 33 -6.09 3.03 -5.73
CA ARG A 33 -6.54 4.33 -5.20
C ARG A 33 -7.47 5.06 -6.17
N THR A 34 -7.16 5.02 -7.47
CA THR A 34 -7.93 5.71 -8.49
C THR A 34 -9.29 5.06 -8.70
N VAL A 35 -9.33 3.73 -8.83
CA VAL A 35 -10.56 2.96 -9.01
C VAL A 35 -11.50 3.13 -7.80
N ASN A 36 -10.93 3.13 -6.59
CA ASN A 36 -11.71 3.22 -5.36
C ASN A 36 -11.82 4.65 -4.80
N LYS A 37 -11.46 5.68 -5.58
CA LYS A 37 -11.41 7.07 -5.11
C LYS A 37 -12.71 7.52 -4.46
N ARG A 38 -13.85 7.21 -5.08
CA ARG A 38 -15.17 7.66 -4.61
C ARG A 38 -15.51 7.12 -3.21
N ILE A 39 -15.25 5.84 -2.96
CA ILE A 39 -15.57 5.21 -1.68
C ILE A 39 -14.56 5.62 -0.59
N ILE A 40 -13.30 5.82 -0.96
CA ILE A 40 -12.26 6.36 -0.07
C ILE A 40 -12.62 7.80 0.35
N ASP A 41 -12.96 8.67 -0.61
CA ASP A 41 -13.34 10.06 -0.35
C ASP A 41 -14.61 10.12 0.52
N LYS A 42 -15.58 9.19 0.31
CA LYS A 42 -16.77 9.05 1.16
C LYS A 42 -16.39 8.71 2.60
N LYS A 43 -15.53 7.69 2.80
CA LYS A 43 -15.04 7.30 4.13
C LYS A 43 -14.33 8.44 4.85
N GLN A 44 -13.45 9.16 4.14
CA GLN A 44 -12.74 10.32 4.70
C GLN A 44 -13.69 11.42 5.18
N ARG A 45 -14.77 11.70 4.43
CA ARG A 45 -15.79 12.68 4.85
C ARG A 45 -16.53 12.22 6.09
N VAL A 46 -16.96 10.95 6.13
CA VAL A 46 -17.63 10.36 7.31
C VAL A 46 -16.72 10.43 8.54
N ASP A 47 -15.45 10.07 8.41
CA ASP A 47 -14.47 10.14 9.50
C ASP A 47 -14.24 11.56 9.99
N THR A 48 -14.17 12.52 9.07
CA THR A 48 -14.01 13.94 9.40
C THR A 48 -15.22 14.47 10.19
N ILE A 49 -16.44 14.11 9.76
CA ILE A 49 -17.67 14.48 10.46
C ILE A 49 -17.71 13.84 11.85
N SER A 50 -17.37 12.55 11.95
CA SER A 50 -17.32 11.81 13.21
C SER A 50 -16.33 12.44 14.20
N ILE A 51 -15.12 12.79 13.76
CA ILE A 51 -14.11 13.47 14.61
C ILE A 51 -14.62 14.85 15.07
N SER A 52 -15.19 15.63 14.16
CA SER A 52 -15.76 16.95 14.48
C SER A 52 -16.89 16.85 15.50
N MET A 53 -17.82 15.90 15.32
CA MET A 53 -18.92 15.64 16.24
C MET A 53 -18.43 15.17 17.61
N ARG A 54 -17.45 14.26 17.68
CA ARG A 54 -16.81 13.84 18.94
C ARG A 54 -16.20 15.04 19.68
N SER A 55 -15.55 15.96 18.96
CA SER A 55 -14.96 17.16 19.57
C SER A 55 -15.99 18.14 20.14
N GLN A 56 -17.22 18.11 19.61
CA GLN A 56 -18.34 18.95 20.05
C GLN A 56 -19.17 18.29 21.17
N GLY A 57 -18.78 17.09 21.64
CA GLY A 57 -19.49 16.37 22.69
C GLY A 57 -20.76 15.65 22.22
N ALA A 58 -20.81 15.23 20.94
CA ALA A 58 -21.91 14.45 20.40
C ALA A 58 -22.14 13.15 21.17
N THR A 59 -23.39 12.70 21.25
CA THR A 59 -23.75 11.44 21.90
C THR A 59 -23.31 10.23 21.06
N GLU A 60 -23.15 9.07 21.70
CA GLU A 60 -22.82 7.82 21.00
C GLU A 60 -23.88 7.43 19.95
N GLU A 61 -25.14 7.80 20.15
CA GLU A 61 -26.22 7.59 19.17
C GLU A 61 -26.01 8.42 17.90
N GLN A 62 -25.65 9.70 18.03
CA GLN A 62 -25.32 10.56 16.89
C GLN A 62 -24.08 10.08 16.13
N LEU A 63 -23.11 9.49 16.84
CA LEU A 63 -21.91 8.92 16.23
C LEU A 63 -22.20 7.61 15.49
N ALA A 64 -23.14 6.81 16.00
CA ALA A 64 -23.62 5.60 15.32
C ALA A 64 -24.34 5.94 14.01
N ASP A 65 -25.21 6.96 14.01
CA ASP A 65 -25.91 7.42 12.79
C ASP A 65 -24.93 7.86 11.69
N ILE A 66 -23.81 8.50 12.06
CA ILE A 66 -22.76 8.91 11.13
C ILE A 66 -22.03 7.69 10.56
N GLU A 67 -21.74 6.69 11.40
CA GLU A 67 -21.08 5.46 10.97
C GLU A 67 -21.96 4.64 10.02
N ASP A 68 -23.28 4.67 10.21
CA ASP A 68 -24.27 4.03 9.34
C ASP A 68 -24.41 4.69 7.95
N MET A 69 -23.79 5.87 7.74
CA MET A 69 -23.67 6.47 6.39
C MET A 69 -22.80 5.62 5.45
N ILE A 70 -21.95 4.74 6.00
CA ILE A 70 -21.21 3.71 5.27
C ILE A 70 -22.02 2.41 5.34
N THR A 71 -22.48 1.95 4.18
CA THR A 71 -23.26 0.71 4.11
C THR A 71 -22.39 -0.52 4.38
N PRO A 72 -22.96 -1.65 4.86
CA PRO A 72 -22.18 -2.87 5.10
C PRO A 72 -21.35 -3.36 3.89
N PRO A 73 -21.87 -3.34 2.64
CA PRO A 73 -21.07 -3.68 1.46
C PRO A 73 -19.91 -2.71 1.20
N GLU A 74 -20.12 -1.41 1.45
CA GLU A 74 -19.05 -0.41 1.32
C GLU A 74 -17.95 -0.64 2.36
N ARG A 75 -18.31 -1.03 3.59
CA ARG A 75 -17.35 -1.40 4.63
C ARG A 75 -16.48 -2.58 4.20
N GLU A 76 -17.09 -3.63 3.64
CA GLU A 76 -16.34 -4.79 3.13
C GLU A 76 -15.36 -4.40 2.01
N ILE A 77 -15.77 -3.52 1.09
CA ILE A 77 -14.89 -3.01 0.03
C ILE A 77 -13.73 -2.21 0.64
N LEU A 78 -14.00 -1.32 1.60
CA LEU A 78 -12.97 -0.53 2.28
C LEU A 78 -11.95 -1.41 3.02
N GLU A 79 -12.41 -2.46 3.69
CA GLU A 79 -11.52 -3.42 4.35
C GLU A 79 -10.66 -4.20 3.34
N ASN A 80 -11.22 -4.59 2.21
CA ASN A 80 -10.47 -5.24 1.13
C ASN A 80 -9.38 -4.32 0.57
N ILE A 81 -9.70 -3.04 0.36
CA ILE A 81 -8.74 -2.03 -0.07
C ILE A 81 -7.64 -1.87 0.98
N ASP A 82 -7.99 -1.73 2.26
CA ASP A 82 -7.00 -1.59 3.33
C ASP A 82 -6.04 -2.78 3.41
N ARG A 83 -6.57 -4.01 3.34
CA ARG A 83 -5.75 -5.23 3.28
C ARG A 83 -4.80 -5.25 2.08
N MET A 84 -5.30 -4.87 0.89
CA MET A 84 -4.49 -4.81 -0.32
C MET A 84 -3.38 -3.76 -0.20
N MET A 85 -3.71 -2.56 0.29
CA MET A 85 -2.75 -1.46 0.47
C MET A 85 -1.65 -1.84 1.45
N LYS A 86 -2.00 -2.46 2.58
CA LYS A 86 -1.02 -2.98 3.55
C LYS A 86 -0.08 -3.99 2.92
N ARG A 87 -0.60 -4.92 2.12
CA ARG A 87 0.22 -5.93 1.43
C ARG A 87 1.18 -5.30 0.41
N LEU A 88 0.71 -4.34 -0.38
CA LEU A 88 1.56 -3.63 -1.35
C LEU A 88 2.66 -2.82 -0.66
N ASN A 89 2.34 -2.12 0.44
CA ASN A 89 3.32 -1.36 1.21
C ASN A 89 4.37 -2.28 1.88
N MET A 90 3.96 -3.45 2.37
CA MET A 90 4.90 -4.43 2.94
C MET A 90 5.86 -4.95 1.86
N ALA A 91 5.35 -5.30 0.68
CA ALA A 91 6.19 -5.75 -0.44
C ALA A 91 7.16 -4.67 -0.91
N GLU A 92 6.77 -3.39 -0.88
CA GLU A 92 7.63 -2.26 -1.18
C GLU A 92 8.83 -2.19 -0.21
N LEU A 93 8.60 -2.36 1.10
CA LEU A 93 9.66 -2.38 2.11
C LEU A 93 10.61 -3.58 1.94
N GLU A 94 10.07 -4.78 1.69
CA GLU A 94 10.89 -5.98 1.49
C GLU A 94 11.78 -5.88 0.24
N ILE A 95 11.29 -5.25 -0.82
CA ILE A 95 12.07 -5.02 -2.04
C ILE A 95 13.15 -3.96 -1.80
N ASP A 96 12.86 -2.91 -1.04
CA ASP A 96 13.83 -1.89 -0.67
C ASP A 96 15.01 -2.49 0.12
N ASP A 97 14.73 -3.34 1.11
CA ASP A 97 15.76 -4.09 1.85
C ASP A 97 16.62 -4.95 0.91
N THR A 98 16.00 -5.56 -0.11
CA THR A 98 16.71 -6.37 -1.11
C THR A 98 17.59 -5.52 -2.00
N ILE A 99 17.09 -4.37 -2.48
CA ILE A 99 17.86 -3.41 -3.28
C ILE A 99 19.09 -2.96 -2.50
N PHE A 100 18.89 -2.57 -1.24
CA PHE A 100 19.98 -2.14 -0.37
C PHE A 100 21.10 -3.19 -0.26
N LEU A 101 20.75 -4.46 -0.02
CA LEU A 101 21.74 -5.54 0.06
C LEU A 101 22.48 -5.77 -1.26
N LEU A 102 21.76 -5.75 -2.39
CA LEU A 102 22.35 -5.96 -3.72
C LEU A 102 23.26 -4.79 -4.14
N GLU A 103 22.85 -3.56 -3.87
CA GLU A 103 23.68 -2.36 -4.07
C GLU A 103 24.94 -2.42 -3.20
N MET A 104 24.79 -2.81 -1.93
CA MET A 104 25.93 -2.93 -1.02
C MET A 104 26.92 -3.99 -1.47
N TYR A 105 26.46 -5.12 -1.98
CA TYR A 105 27.33 -6.12 -2.60
C TYR A 105 28.14 -5.52 -3.77
N LEU A 106 27.52 -4.73 -4.64
CA LEU A 106 28.23 -4.13 -5.79
C LEU A 106 29.23 -3.05 -5.40
N VAL A 107 29.01 -2.36 -4.27
CA VAL A 107 29.93 -1.33 -3.76
C VAL A 107 31.19 -1.94 -3.13
N TYR A 108 31.07 -3.09 -2.47
CA TYR A 108 32.16 -3.72 -1.72
C TYR A 108 32.83 -4.91 -2.44
N GLN A 109 32.47 -5.18 -3.69
CA GLN A 109 33.24 -6.06 -4.58
C GLN A 109 34.58 -5.44 -4.97
#